data_AF-A0A382NLA6-F1
#
_entry.id   AF-A0A382NLA6-F1
#
_cell.length_a   1.000
_cell.length_b   1.000
_cell.length_c   1.000
_cell.angle_alpha   90.00
_cell.angle_beta   90.00
_cell.angle_gamma   90.00
#
_symmetry.space_group_name_H-M   'P 1'
#
loop_
_entity.id
_entity.type
_entity.pdbx_description
1 polymer ?
#
loop_
_entity_poly.entity_id
_entity_poly.type
_entity_poly.pdbx_seq_one_letter_code
_entity_poly.pdbx_strand_id
1 'polypeptide(L)' 'ILSEDLTTMTFVVPVDFAQRVEVHGFRVIEAMRIDGDLLPDNQLMQVMSFIIQTALGTYLDQHPDDDVHPPEIAG' A
#
# COMPACT_ATOMS: atom_id res chain seq x y z
N ILE A 1 -8.48 11.17 7.18
CA ILE A 1 -9.77 11.58 6.58
C ILE A 1 -10.33 10.35 5.90
N LEU A 2 -11.38 9.74 6.46
CA LEU A 2 -12.04 8.56 5.88
C LEU A 2 -13.30 9.09 5.17
N SER A 3 -13.24 9.15 3.83
CA SER A 3 -14.34 9.61 2.97
C SER A 3 -15.43 8.54 2.82
N GLU A 4 -16.63 8.92 2.41
CA GLU A 4 -17.80 8.01 2.26
C GLU A 4 -17.62 6.94 1.16
N ASP A 5 -16.61 7.07 0.29
CA ASP A 5 -16.32 6.15 -0.83
C ASP A 5 -15.09 5.27 -0.59
N LEU A 6 -14.99 4.64 0.58
CA LEU A 6 -13.89 3.73 0.90
C LEU A 6 -14.27 2.27 0.60
N THR A 7 -13.32 1.56 -0.01
CA THR A 7 -13.40 0.12 -0.22
C THR A 7 -12.18 -0.59 0.36
N THR A 8 -12.28 -1.91 0.52
CA THR A 8 -11.19 -2.75 1.01
C THR A 8 -10.70 -3.66 -0.11
N MET A 9 -9.38 -3.80 -0.23
CA MET A 9 -8.75 -4.77 -1.12
C MET A 9 -7.96 -5.76 -0.27
N THR A 10 -8.08 -7.05 -0.58
CA THR A 10 -7.33 -8.12 0.09
C THR A 10 -6.41 -8.77 -0.93
N PHE A 11 -5.14 -8.97 -0.55
CA PHE A 11 -4.11 -9.55 -1.40
C PHE A 11 -3.51 -10.79 -0.75
N VAL A 12 -3.17 -11.79 -1.56
CA VAL A 12 -2.33 -12.92 -1.13
C VAL A 12 -0.93 -12.66 -1.63
N VAL A 13 0.04 -12.62 -0.71
CA VAL A 13 1.44 -12.28 -1.00
C VAL A 13 2.38 -13.20 -0.21
N PRO A 14 3.64 -13.34 -0.64
CA PRO A 14 4.69 -13.97 0.16
C PRO A 14 4.84 -13.29 1.53
N VAL A 15 5.12 -14.09 2.57
CA VAL A 15 5.23 -13.61 3.95
C VAL A 15 6.37 -12.61 4.12
N ASP A 16 7.52 -12.88 3.48
CA ASP A 16 8.69 -12.01 3.51
C ASP A 16 8.40 -10.65 2.84
N PHE A 17 7.63 -10.64 1.75
CA PHE A 17 7.16 -9.41 1.12
C PHE A 17 6.29 -8.61 2.09
N ALA A 18 5.28 -9.23 2.69
CA ALA A 18 4.40 -8.56 3.66
C ALA A 18 5.20 -7.93 4.81
N GLN A 19 6.14 -8.67 5.39
CA GLN A 19 7.01 -8.19 6.47
C GLN A 19 7.89 -7.02 6.04
N ARG A 20 8.46 -7.07 4.82
CA ARG A 20 9.28 -5.97 4.28
C ARG A 20 8.47 -4.69 4.11
N VAL A 21 7.24 -4.79 3.60
CA VAL A 21 6.36 -3.64 3.44
C VAL A 21 5.96 -3.08 4.80
N GLU A 22 5.64 -3.94 5.78
CA GLU A 22 5.30 -3.52 7.14
C GLU A 22 6.45 -2.78 7.85
N VAL A 23 7.68 -3.30 7.76
CA VAL A 23 8.89 -2.64 8.29
C VAL A 23 9.11 -1.28 7.65
N HIS A 24 8.88 -1.16 6.34
CA HIS A 24 8.94 0.13 5.65
C HIS A 24 7.84 1.07 6.16
N GLY A 25 6.63 0.57 6.36
CA GLY A 25 5.51 1.31 6.94
C GLY A 25 5.86 1.95 8.29
N PHE A 26 6.50 1.21 9.20
CA PHE A 26 6.94 1.79 10.48
C PHE A 26 7.92 2.96 10.32
N ARG A 27 8.83 2.90 9.35
CA ARG A 27 9.77 4.01 9.07
C ARG A 27 9.04 5.25 8.55
N VAL A 28 8.02 5.06 7.73
CA VAL A 28 7.20 6.17 7.21
C VAL A 28 6.35 6.79 8.34
N ILE A 29 5.75 5.97 9.21
CA ILE A 29 5.04 6.47 10.40
C ILE A 29 5.97 7.30 11.26
N GLU A 30 7.19 6.81 11.53
CA GLU A 30 8.18 7.54 12.33
C GLU A 30 8.53 8.90 11.71
N ALA A 31 8.72 8.94 10.38
CA ALA A 31 8.97 10.18 9.65
C ALA A 31 7.76 11.15 9.73
N MET A 32 6.53 10.65 9.57
CA MET A 32 5.30 11.45 9.63
C MET A 32 4.95 11.91 11.05
N ARG A 33 5.43 11.22 12.09
CA ARG A 33 5.22 11.62 13.49
C ARG A 33 5.88 12.95 13.82
N ILE A 34 6.85 13.39 13.01
CA ILE A 34 7.45 14.72 13.09
C ILE A 34 6.45 15.82 12.69
N ASP A 35 5.49 15.50 11.80
CA ASP A 35 4.57 16.47 11.19
C ASP A 35 3.13 16.41 11.74
N GLY A 36 2.79 15.45 12.61
CA GLY A 36 1.57 15.46 13.42
C GLY A 36 0.26 15.02 12.72
N ASP A 37 0.30 14.56 11.47
CA ASP A 37 -0.89 14.38 10.62
C ASP A 37 -1.56 12.98 10.66
N LEU A 38 -1.12 12.05 11.52
CA LEU A 38 -1.67 10.68 11.54
C LEU A 38 -2.57 10.38 12.75
N LEU A 39 -3.78 9.89 12.49
CA LEU A 39 -4.71 9.43 13.53
C LEU A 39 -4.09 8.24 14.32
N PRO A 40 -3.93 8.35 15.66
CA PRO A 40 -3.13 7.41 16.45
C PRO A 40 -3.48 5.93 16.29
N ASP A 41 -4.77 5.62 16.14
CA ASP A 41 -5.24 4.24 16.23
C ASP A 41 -5.13 3.45 14.91
N ASN A 42 -4.87 4.13 13.78
CA ASN A 42 -4.91 3.53 12.44
C ASN A 42 -3.69 3.88 11.57
N GLN A 43 -2.58 4.32 12.16
CA GLN A 43 -1.42 4.84 11.43
C GLN A 43 -0.83 3.82 10.48
N LEU A 44 -0.66 2.56 10.93
CA LEU A 44 -0.13 1.51 10.08
C LEU A 44 -1.04 1.22 8.89
N MET A 45 -2.35 1.10 9.12
CA MET A 45 -3.30 0.88 8.03
C MET A 45 -3.30 2.04 7.02
N GLN A 46 -3.25 3.29 7.49
CA GLN A 46 -3.20 4.47 6.63
C GLN A 46 -1.92 4.53 5.80
N VAL A 47 -0.77 4.28 6.42
CA VAL A 47 0.52 4.28 5.74
C VAL A 47 0.63 3.11 4.75
N MET A 48 0.16 1.92 5.11
CA MET A 48 0.14 0.77 4.21
C MET A 48 -0.77 1.05 3.01
N SER A 49 -1.93 1.65 3.24
CA SER A 49 -2.84 2.08 2.18
C SER A 49 -2.19 3.12 1.26
N PHE A 50 -1.49 4.10 1.82
CA PHE A 50 -0.73 5.09 1.05
C PHE A 50 0.36 4.43 0.18
N ILE A 51 1.21 3.58 0.77
CA ILE A 51 2.30 2.88 0.06
C ILE A 51 1.74 2.09 -1.13
N ILE A 52 0.69 1.31 -0.90
CA ILE A 52 0.08 0.47 -1.94
C ILE A 52 -0.54 1.34 -3.04
N GLN A 53 -1.29 2.39 -2.69
CA GLN A 53 -1.89 3.29 -3.67
C GLN A 53 -0.83 4.03 -4.52
N THR A 54 0.25 4.49 -3.90
CA THR A 54 1.35 5.14 -4.62
C THR A 54 2.04 4.16 -5.57
N ALA A 55 2.34 2.95 -5.12
CA ALA A 55 3.01 1.94 -5.95
C ALA A 55 2.12 1.47 -7.12
N LEU A 56 0.85 1.16 -6.85
CA LEU A 56 -0.10 0.75 -7.88
C LEU A 56 -0.42 1.88 -8.86
N GLY A 57 -0.64 3.10 -8.37
CA GLY A 57 -0.84 4.27 -9.24
C GLY A 57 0.35 4.48 -10.17
N THR A 58 1.57 4.44 -9.63
CA THR A 58 2.80 4.54 -10.43
C THR A 58 2.90 3.43 -11.48
N TYR A 59 2.57 2.20 -11.12
CA TYR A 59 2.58 1.07 -12.06
C TYR A 59 1.56 1.27 -13.19
N LEU A 60 0.32 1.64 -12.87
CA LEU A 60 -0.74 1.89 -13.84
C LEU A 60 -0.40 3.05 -14.78
N ASP A 61 0.16 4.14 -14.25
CA ASP A 61 0.58 5.30 -15.04
C ASP A 61 1.70 4.96 -16.03
N GLN A 62 2.55 3.98 -15.70
CA GLN A 62 3.66 3.54 -16.54
C GLN A 62 3.26 2.51 -17.61
N HIS A 63 2.09 1.87 -17.47
CA HIS A 63 1.63 0.77 -18.32
C HIS A 63 0.18 1.00 -18.80
N PRO A 64 -0.11 2.12 -19.48
CA PRO A 64 -1.49 2.49 -19.85
C PRO A 64 -2.13 1.54 -20.88
N ASP A 65 -1.32 0.88 -21.71
CA ASP A 65 -1.74 0.04 -22.85
C ASP A 65 -1.15 -1.39 -22.78
N ASP A 66 -0.69 -1.84 -21.61
CA ASP A 66 -0.15 -3.20 -21.47
C ASP A 66 -1.27 -4.23 -21.72
N ASP A 67 -1.01 -5.15 -22.66
CA ASP A 67 -1.86 -6.33 -22.84
C ASP A 67 -1.92 -7.09 -21.52
N VAL A 68 -3.12 -7.20 -20.95
CA VAL A 68 -3.34 -7.85 -19.65
C VAL A 68 -3.02 -9.33 -19.75
N HIS A 69 -1.79 -9.69 -19.39
CA HIS A 69 -1.38 -11.07 -19.27
C HIS A 69 -1.77 -11.60 -17.88
N PRO A 70 -2.43 -12.76 -17.79
CA PRO A 70 -2.71 -13.36 -16.50
C PRO A 70 -1.38 -13.62 -15.78
N PRO A 71 -1.30 -13.33 -14.46
CA PRO A 71 -0.10 -13.64 -13.71
C PRO A 71 0.15 -15.14 -13.79
N GLU A 72 1.39 -15.53 -14.09
CA GLU A 72 1.82 -16.92 -13.93
C GLU A 72 1.78 -17.24 -12.43
N ILE A 73 0.68 -17.84 -11.98
CA ILE A 73 0.59 -18.36 -10.62
C ILE A 73 1.47 -19.61 -10.59
N ALA A 74 2.71 -19.45 -10.13
CA ALA A 74 3.61 -20.56 -9.87
C ALA A 74 2.92 -21.55 -8.91
N GLY A 75 2.61 -22.73 -9.42
CA GLY A 75 2.03 -23.86 -8.68
C GLY A 75 3.07 -24.66 -7.90
#